data_AF-A0A846YX66-F1
#
_entry.id   AF-A0A846YX66-F1
#
_cell.length_a   1.000
_cell.length_b   1.000
_cell.length_c   1.000
_cell.angle_alpha   90.00
_cell.angle_beta   90.00
_cell.angle_gamma   90.00
#
_symmetry.space_group_name_H-M   'P 1'
#
loop_
_entity.id
_entity.type
_entity.pdbx_description
1 polymer ?
#
loop_
_entity_poly.entity_id
_entity_poly.type
_entity_poly.pdbx_seq_one_letter_code
_entity_poly.pdbx_strand_id
1 'polypeptide(L)'
;MPVFDLVTEGWLRPRLGDAQTIEPMGLREVLHRAGEISEIVVDLPTQSPALLRQMLLPVVVDALGVPADRRAWADRFAQGAFSGAELDKLDTYLEEHRSRLDLFHPETPFAQVAGLCTAKGETKGSGLLVAAEATGNNVPLFSARTEGEPPKLAPADAALWLLHAQCWDTAAIKTGAVGDPMVKSGKTTGNPTGPLGQLGVC
;
A
#
# COMPACT_ATOMS: atom_id res chain seq x y z
N MET A 1 5.91 16.66 10.62
CA MET A 1 4.93 16.44 9.54
C MET A 1 3.58 16.15 10.19
N PRO A 2 2.44 16.43 9.55
CA PRO A 2 1.16 15.98 10.09
C PRO A 2 1.13 14.45 10.14
N VAL A 3 0.51 13.89 11.18
CA VAL A 3 0.25 12.45 11.30
C VAL A 3 -0.77 12.04 10.24
N PHE A 4 -0.59 10.88 9.61
CA PHE A 4 -1.59 10.29 8.73
C PHE A 4 -1.77 8.82 9.08
N ASP A 5 -2.72 8.56 9.99
CA ASP A 5 -2.99 7.25 10.58
C ASP A 5 -3.88 6.40 9.67
N LEU A 6 -3.31 5.38 9.03
CA LEU A 6 -4.02 4.49 8.10
C LEU A 6 -5.14 3.67 8.78
N VAL A 7 -5.16 3.61 10.11
CA VAL A 7 -6.24 2.94 10.86
C VAL A 7 -7.55 3.70 10.76
N THR A 8 -7.49 5.04 10.85
CA THR A 8 -8.68 5.90 10.96
C THR A 8 -8.88 6.85 9.79
N GLU A 9 -7.80 7.31 9.15
CA GLU A 9 -7.88 8.23 8.02
C GLU A 9 -8.46 7.55 6.79
N GLY A 10 -9.31 8.26 6.04
CA GLY A 10 -9.98 7.74 4.86
C GLY A 10 -9.04 7.59 3.66
N TRP A 11 -8.31 6.48 3.57
CA TRP A 11 -7.39 6.21 2.46
C TRP A 11 -7.85 5.09 1.53
N LEU A 12 -8.80 4.26 1.97
CA LEU A 12 -9.43 3.22 1.15
C LEU A 12 -10.75 3.76 0.59
N ARG A 13 -11.11 3.36 -0.63
CA ARG A 13 -12.32 3.81 -1.32
C ARG A 13 -13.30 2.65 -1.57
N PRO A 14 -13.87 2.03 -0.53
CA PRO A 14 -14.84 0.96 -0.71
C PRO A 14 -16.15 1.46 -1.31
N ARG A 15 -16.75 0.61 -2.16
CA ARG A 15 -18.16 0.71 -2.57
C ARG A 15 -18.99 -0.20 -1.69
N LEU A 16 -20.09 0.32 -1.18
CA LEU A 16 -21.02 -0.40 -0.31
C LEU A 16 -22.23 -0.89 -1.11
N GLY A 17 -22.45 -2.21 -1.12
CA GLY A 17 -23.56 -2.84 -1.84
C GLY A 17 -23.72 -2.37 -3.29
N ASP A 18 -24.97 -2.22 -3.73
CA ASP A 18 -25.34 -1.69 -5.05
C ASP A 18 -25.40 -0.16 -5.10
N ALA A 19 -25.11 0.52 -3.99
CA ALA A 19 -25.10 1.97 -3.96
C ALA A 19 -23.89 2.50 -4.75
N GLN A 20 -24.08 3.60 -5.48
CA GLN A 20 -22.96 4.32 -6.12
C GLN A 20 -22.03 5.00 -5.12
N THR A 21 -22.35 5.01 -3.83
CA THR A 21 -21.59 5.70 -2.80
C THR A 21 -20.23 5.04 -2.60
N ILE A 22 -19.19 5.84 -2.84
CA ILE A 22 -17.81 5.53 -2.51
C ILE A 22 -17.46 6.47 -1.37
N GLU A 23 -17.23 5.91 -0.18
CA GLU A 23 -16.89 6.69 1.01
C GLU A 23 -15.46 6.37 1.42
N PRO A 24 -14.57 7.37 1.55
CA PRO A 24 -13.22 7.14 2.04
C PRO A 24 -13.25 6.59 3.47
N MET A 25 -12.64 5.43 3.70
CA MET A 25 -12.62 4.73 4.98
C MET A 25 -11.19 4.39 5.40
N GLY A 26 -10.95 4.40 6.72
CA GLY A 26 -9.73 3.85 7.30
C GLY A 26 -9.76 2.32 7.35
N LEU A 27 -8.62 1.72 7.66
CA LEU A 27 -8.50 0.25 7.74
C LEU A 27 -9.48 -0.36 8.74
N ARG A 28 -9.69 0.29 9.89
CA ARG A 28 -10.63 -0.20 10.92
C ARG A 28 -12.04 -0.30 10.37
N GLU A 29 -12.53 0.76 9.76
CA GLU A 29 -13.90 0.81 9.25
C GLU A 29 -14.11 -0.18 8.09
N VAL A 30 -13.12 -0.30 7.18
CA VAL A 30 -13.17 -1.31 6.11
C VAL A 30 -13.30 -2.72 6.65
N LEU A 31 -12.59 -3.05 7.73
CA LEU A 31 -12.70 -4.38 8.35
C LEU A 31 -14.05 -4.57 9.04
N HIS A 32 -14.54 -3.57 9.77
CA HIS A 32 -15.86 -3.62 10.42
C HIS A 32 -17.01 -3.79 9.43
N ARG A 33 -16.91 -3.15 8.26
CA ARG A 33 -17.94 -3.15 7.23
C ARG A 33 -17.65 -4.11 6.08
N ALA A 34 -16.69 -5.03 6.24
CA ALA A 34 -16.23 -5.92 5.17
C ALA A 34 -17.36 -6.69 4.46
N GLY A 35 -18.40 -7.10 5.20
CA GLY A 35 -19.55 -7.81 4.64
C GLY A 35 -20.52 -6.94 3.81
N GLU A 36 -20.40 -5.61 3.87
CA GLU A 36 -21.18 -4.66 3.08
C GLU A 36 -20.44 -4.20 1.80
N ILE A 37 -19.14 -4.46 1.73
CA ILE A 37 -18.27 -3.92 0.68
C ILE A 37 -18.33 -4.83 -0.56
N SER A 38 -18.73 -4.28 -1.70
CA SER A 38 -18.75 -5.00 -2.98
C SER A 38 -17.42 -4.92 -3.72
N GLU A 39 -16.72 -3.78 -3.61
CA GLU A 39 -15.39 -3.58 -4.17
C GLU A 39 -14.61 -2.51 -3.40
N ILE A 40 -13.27 -2.56 -3.47
CA ILE A 40 -12.42 -1.42 -3.10
C ILE A 40 -11.94 -0.78 -4.39
N VAL A 41 -12.36 0.46 -4.63
CA VAL A 41 -12.04 1.21 -5.85
C VAL A 41 -10.59 1.66 -5.83
N VAL A 42 -9.88 1.36 -6.91
CA VAL A 42 -8.47 1.67 -7.11
C VAL A 42 -8.26 2.40 -8.45
N ASP A 43 -7.16 3.15 -8.58
CA ASP A 43 -6.88 3.90 -9.81
C ASP A 43 -6.29 3.00 -10.91
N LEU A 44 -5.54 1.97 -10.53
CA LEU A 44 -5.05 0.93 -11.42
C LEU A 44 -5.40 -0.46 -10.89
N PRO A 45 -5.84 -1.41 -11.74
CA PRO A 45 -6.15 -2.78 -11.31
C PRO A 45 -5.04 -3.49 -10.55
N THR A 46 -3.76 -3.15 -10.82
CA THR A 46 -2.60 -3.72 -10.13
C THR A 46 -2.45 -3.25 -8.67
N GLN A 47 -3.16 -2.20 -8.25
CA GLN A 47 -3.21 -1.79 -6.84
C GLN A 47 -4.03 -2.76 -5.99
N SER A 48 -5.08 -3.39 -6.53
CA SER A 48 -5.93 -4.34 -5.80
C SER A 48 -5.15 -5.52 -5.21
N PRO A 49 -4.34 -6.28 -5.97
CA PRO A 49 -3.56 -7.38 -5.39
C PRO A 49 -2.47 -6.89 -4.45
N ALA A 50 -1.90 -5.69 -4.66
CA ALA A 50 -0.94 -5.10 -3.73
C ALA A 50 -1.60 -4.80 -2.38
N LEU A 51 -2.77 -4.15 -2.38
CA LEU A 51 -3.55 -3.84 -1.18
C LEU A 51 -3.99 -5.11 -0.45
N LEU A 52 -4.54 -6.09 -1.18
CA LEU A 52 -5.00 -7.35 -0.60
C LEU A 52 -3.85 -8.11 0.05
N ARG A 53 -2.70 -8.22 -0.63
CA ARG A 53 -1.58 -9.07 -0.16
C ARG A 53 -0.66 -8.40 0.84
N GLN A 54 -0.50 -7.07 0.79
CA GLN A 54 0.41 -6.35 1.69
C GLN A 54 -0.29 -5.73 2.89
N MET A 55 -1.61 -5.54 2.83
CA MET A 55 -2.36 -4.89 3.91
C MET A 55 -3.46 -5.78 4.47
N LEU A 56 -4.51 -6.04 3.68
CA LEU A 56 -5.76 -6.61 4.23
C LEU A 56 -5.58 -8.06 4.71
N LEU A 57 -4.99 -8.92 3.88
CA LEU A 57 -4.80 -10.33 4.24
C LEU A 57 -3.80 -10.52 5.38
N PRO A 58 -2.60 -9.89 5.40
CA PRO A 58 -1.67 -10.02 6.52
C PRO A 58 -2.27 -9.57 7.85
N VAL A 59 -3.00 -8.43 7.88
CA VAL A 59 -3.65 -7.94 9.10
C VAL A 59 -4.68 -8.95 9.62
N VAL A 60 -5.53 -9.47 8.75
CA VAL A 60 -6.56 -10.45 9.14
C VAL A 60 -5.93 -11.77 9.61
N VAL A 61 -4.90 -12.25 8.90
CA VAL A 61 -4.25 -13.52 9.22
C VAL A 61 -3.44 -13.43 10.51
N ASP A 62 -2.74 -12.32 10.76
CA ASP A 62 -1.94 -12.15 11.97
C ASP A 62 -2.83 -11.94 13.20
N ALA A 63 -3.88 -11.12 13.08
CA ALA A 63 -4.81 -10.86 14.18
C ALA A 63 -5.70 -12.06 14.53
N LEU A 64 -6.18 -12.81 13.52
CA LEU A 64 -7.21 -13.84 13.70
C LEU A 64 -6.70 -15.27 13.49
N GLY A 65 -5.50 -15.42 12.93
CA GLY A 65 -4.92 -16.70 12.56
C GLY A 65 -5.40 -17.21 11.20
N VAL A 66 -4.63 -18.14 10.63
CA VAL A 66 -5.07 -18.93 9.48
C VAL A 66 -6.15 -19.93 9.91
N PRO A 67 -7.20 -20.17 9.10
CA PRO A 67 -8.13 -21.25 9.38
C PRO A 67 -7.42 -22.59 9.49
N ALA A 68 -7.74 -23.35 10.54
CA ALA A 68 -7.06 -24.62 10.85
C ALA A 68 -7.25 -25.68 9.75
N ASP A 69 -8.41 -25.66 9.08
CA ASP A 69 -8.75 -26.56 7.99
C ASP A 69 -9.73 -25.90 7.00
N ARG A 70 -10.07 -26.66 5.94
CA ARG A 70 -11.03 -26.22 4.91
C ARG A 70 -12.43 -25.96 5.47
N ARG A 71 -12.86 -26.68 6.51
CA ARG A 71 -14.19 -26.50 7.10
C ARG A 71 -14.25 -25.20 7.88
N ALA A 72 -13.25 -24.93 8.72
CA ALA A 72 -13.12 -23.66 9.43
C ALA A 72 -13.07 -22.47 8.45
N TRP A 73 -12.38 -22.61 7.32
CA TRP A 73 -12.40 -21.59 6.26
C TRP A 73 -13.80 -21.41 5.67
N ALA A 74 -14.49 -22.51 5.32
CA ALA A 74 -15.82 -22.46 4.72
C ALA A 74 -16.87 -21.87 5.68
N ASP A 75 -16.82 -22.24 6.95
CA ASP A 75 -17.72 -21.75 8.00
C ASP A 75 -17.54 -20.24 8.18
N ARG A 76 -16.29 -19.75 8.13
CA ARG A 76 -15.98 -18.32 8.20
C ARG A 76 -16.43 -17.57 6.94
N PHE A 77 -16.20 -18.16 5.77
CA PHE A 77 -16.64 -17.58 4.51
C PHE A 77 -18.18 -17.48 4.43
N ALA A 78 -18.90 -18.51 4.90
CA ALA A 78 -20.35 -18.55 4.90
C ALA A 78 -20.99 -17.51 5.84
N GLN A 79 -20.28 -17.04 6.87
CA GLN A 79 -20.76 -15.95 7.75
C GLN A 79 -20.87 -14.62 7.00
N GLY A 80 -20.06 -14.41 5.96
CA GLY A 80 -20.09 -13.20 5.12
C GLY A 80 -19.59 -11.92 5.80
N ALA A 81 -19.32 -11.94 7.10
CA ALA A 81 -18.79 -10.82 7.88
C ALA A 81 -17.98 -11.35 9.06
N PHE A 82 -17.12 -10.50 9.64
CA PHE A 82 -16.44 -10.83 10.90
C PHE A 82 -17.43 -10.79 12.06
N SER A 83 -17.33 -11.77 12.95
CA SER A 83 -18.07 -11.78 14.21
C SER A 83 -17.59 -10.66 15.15
N GLY A 84 -18.42 -10.25 16.12
CA GLY A 84 -18.01 -9.23 17.10
C GLY A 84 -16.70 -9.57 17.83
N ALA A 85 -16.51 -10.83 18.18
CA ALA A 85 -15.26 -11.29 18.82
C ALA A 85 -14.03 -11.24 17.89
N GLU A 86 -14.22 -11.36 16.58
CA GLU A 86 -13.14 -11.15 15.60
C GLU A 86 -12.85 -9.66 15.41
N LEU A 87 -13.89 -8.81 15.38
CA LEU A 87 -13.73 -7.36 15.31
C LEU A 87 -12.96 -6.83 16.53
N ASP A 88 -13.27 -7.30 17.74
CA ASP A 88 -12.54 -6.91 18.96
C ASP A 88 -11.04 -7.27 18.88
N LYS A 89 -10.72 -8.44 18.31
CA LYS A 89 -9.32 -8.87 18.09
C LYS A 89 -8.62 -8.02 17.04
N LEU A 90 -9.31 -7.70 15.94
CA LEU A 90 -8.78 -6.79 14.91
C LEU A 90 -8.54 -5.40 15.48
N ASP A 91 -9.48 -4.87 16.27
CA ASP A 91 -9.36 -3.57 16.92
C ASP A 91 -8.19 -3.53 17.90
N THR A 92 -7.99 -4.60 18.67
CA THR A 92 -6.84 -4.76 19.57
C THR A 92 -5.53 -4.78 18.79
N TYR A 93 -5.47 -5.57 17.72
CA TYR A 93 -4.30 -5.69 16.85
C TYR A 93 -3.93 -4.35 16.20
N LEU A 94 -4.92 -3.62 15.66
CA LEU A 94 -4.71 -2.32 15.03
C LEU A 94 -4.21 -1.27 16.03
N GLU A 95 -4.70 -1.30 17.27
CA GLU A 95 -4.24 -0.38 18.31
C GLU A 95 -2.80 -0.71 18.75
N GLU A 96 -2.47 -1.99 18.93
CA GLU A 96 -1.11 -2.44 19.25
C GLU A 96 -0.08 -1.99 18.19
N HIS A 97 -0.47 -2.04 16.91
CA HIS A 97 0.41 -1.72 15.79
C HIS A 97 0.26 -0.29 15.25
N ARG A 98 -0.53 0.55 15.92
CA ARG A 98 -0.92 1.88 15.41
C ARG A 98 0.27 2.79 15.06
N SER A 99 1.33 2.74 15.87
CA SER A 99 2.57 3.52 15.63
C SER A 99 3.29 3.15 14.33
N ARG A 100 3.07 1.94 13.80
CA ARG A 100 3.62 1.47 12.51
C ARG A 100 2.68 1.71 11.34
N LEU A 101 1.44 2.12 11.61
CA LEU A 101 0.40 2.40 10.62
C LEU A 101 0.25 3.91 10.34
N ASP A 102 1.13 4.75 10.86
CA ASP A 102 1.24 6.16 10.47
C ASP A 102 2.19 6.31 9.27
N LEU A 103 1.68 6.87 8.18
CA LEU A 103 2.41 7.07 6.93
C LEU A 103 3.62 8.00 7.09
N PHE A 104 3.58 8.93 8.05
CA PHE A 104 4.60 9.94 8.27
C PHE A 104 5.25 9.86 9.65
N HIS A 105 5.17 8.69 10.31
CA HIS A 105 5.77 8.49 11.63
C HIS A 105 7.26 8.85 11.58
N PRO A 106 7.79 9.62 12.54
CA PRO A 106 9.16 10.12 12.48
C PRO A 106 10.23 9.01 12.54
N GLU A 107 9.92 7.87 13.14
CA GLU A 107 10.89 6.78 13.35
C GLU A 107 10.50 5.48 12.62
N THR A 108 9.21 5.23 12.46
CA THR A 108 8.66 3.96 11.92
C THR A 108 7.56 4.23 10.88
N PRO A 109 7.83 5.06 9.85
CA PRO A 109 6.83 5.41 8.86
C PRO A 109 6.37 4.16 8.13
N PHE A 110 5.07 4.04 7.90
CA PHE A 110 4.48 2.86 7.26
C PHE A 110 5.17 2.56 5.92
N ALA A 111 5.64 1.32 5.77
CA ALA A 111 6.31 0.77 4.58
C ALA A 111 7.47 1.62 4.02
N GLN A 112 8.11 2.43 4.87
CA GLN A 112 9.20 3.35 4.52
C GLN A 112 10.38 3.22 5.49
N VAL A 113 11.52 3.82 5.13
CA VAL A 113 12.70 3.93 5.99
C VAL A 113 12.89 5.40 6.38
N ALA A 114 12.68 5.75 7.66
CA ALA A 114 12.65 7.13 8.15
C ALA A 114 13.90 7.95 7.79
N GLY A 115 15.08 7.33 7.87
CA GLY A 115 16.37 7.98 7.60
C GLY A 115 16.88 7.82 6.17
N LEU A 116 16.04 7.41 5.22
CA LEU A 116 16.49 7.12 3.86
C LEU A 116 16.98 8.40 3.16
N CYS A 117 18.26 8.46 2.83
CA CYS A 117 18.84 9.57 2.11
C CYS A 117 19.87 9.10 1.08
N THR A 118 20.13 9.97 0.11
CA THR A 118 21.22 9.80 -0.85
C THR A 118 22.48 10.49 -0.30
N ALA A 119 23.66 10.12 -0.79
CA ALA A 119 24.92 10.75 -0.37
C ALA A 119 24.96 12.28 -0.56
N LYS A 120 24.11 12.80 -1.47
CA LYS A 120 23.97 14.23 -1.76
C LYS A 120 22.74 14.88 -1.12
N GLY A 121 21.90 14.12 -0.41
CA GLY A 121 20.62 14.61 0.12
C GLY A 121 19.57 14.94 -0.94
N GLU A 122 19.77 14.50 -2.18
CA GLU A 122 18.83 14.72 -3.29
C GLU A 122 17.57 13.86 -3.13
N THR A 123 16.39 14.46 -3.33
CA THR A 123 15.08 13.79 -3.38
C THR A 123 14.52 13.81 -4.79
N LYS A 124 13.84 12.74 -5.19
CA LYS A 124 13.09 12.70 -6.45
C LYS A 124 11.59 12.93 -6.20
N GLY A 125 10.87 13.38 -7.22
CA GLY A 125 9.44 13.66 -7.12
C GLY A 125 8.58 12.40 -6.93
N SER A 126 7.37 12.59 -6.38
CA SER A 126 6.34 11.56 -6.16
C SER A 126 5.91 10.81 -7.43
N GLY A 127 6.13 11.39 -8.61
CA GLY A 127 5.83 10.74 -9.90
C GLY A 127 6.49 9.38 -10.07
N LEU A 128 7.62 9.10 -9.38
CA LEU A 128 8.25 7.78 -9.41
C LEU A 128 7.43 6.65 -8.77
N LEU A 129 6.48 6.99 -7.90
CA LEU A 129 5.59 5.99 -7.29
C LEU A 129 4.42 5.65 -8.23
N VAL A 130 4.07 6.54 -9.15
CA VAL A 130 2.90 6.39 -10.03
C VAL A 130 3.32 5.63 -11.29
N ALA A 131 2.86 4.40 -11.43
CA ALA A 131 3.30 3.51 -12.51
C ALA A 131 3.01 4.04 -13.93
N ALA A 132 1.98 4.87 -14.09
CA ALA A 132 1.59 5.46 -15.38
C ALA A 132 2.40 6.72 -15.73
N GLU A 133 3.13 7.31 -14.79
CA GLU A 133 3.92 8.52 -15.04
C GLU A 133 5.25 8.16 -15.68
N ALA A 134 5.56 8.84 -16.78
CA ALA A 134 6.84 8.70 -17.44
C ALA A 134 7.91 9.43 -16.61
N THR A 135 8.94 8.69 -16.21
CA THR A 135 10.07 9.21 -15.41
C THR A 135 11.41 8.71 -15.96
N GLY A 136 12.46 9.50 -15.75
CA GLY A 136 13.80 9.31 -16.28
C GLY A 136 13.82 9.30 -17.81
N ASN A 137 14.33 8.19 -18.36
CA ASN A 137 14.50 8.01 -19.81
C ASN A 137 13.21 7.56 -20.52
N ASN A 138 12.09 7.39 -19.79
CA ASN A 138 10.82 7.05 -20.40
C ASN A 138 10.22 8.30 -21.04
N VAL A 139 10.07 8.27 -22.37
CA VAL A 139 9.41 9.36 -23.10
C VAL A 139 7.92 9.34 -22.74
N PRO A 140 7.33 10.46 -22.30
CA PRO A 140 5.90 10.52 -22.05
C PRO A 140 5.12 10.22 -23.32
N LEU A 141 4.37 9.12 -23.32
CA LEU A 141 3.44 8.80 -24.40
C LEU A 141 2.07 9.34 -23.99
N PHE A 142 1.63 10.41 -24.65
CA PHE A 142 0.31 11.03 -24.44
C PHE A 142 0.07 11.62 -23.03
N SER A 143 1.13 12.03 -22.31
CA SER A 143 0.99 12.78 -21.06
C SER A 143 1.10 14.29 -21.30
N ALA A 144 0.20 15.05 -20.69
CA ALA A 144 0.30 16.51 -20.61
C ALA A 144 1.28 16.98 -19.52
N ARG A 145 1.81 16.06 -18.71
CA ARG A 145 2.72 16.35 -17.59
C ARG A 145 4.17 16.08 -17.99
N THR A 146 5.06 16.93 -17.50
CA THR A 146 6.52 16.78 -17.66
C THR A 146 7.16 16.48 -16.30
N GLU A 147 8.38 15.92 -16.29
CA GLU A 147 9.09 15.60 -15.04
C GLU A 147 9.28 16.78 -14.08
N GLY A 148 9.25 18.02 -14.60
CA GLY A 148 9.36 19.24 -13.81
C GLY A 148 8.14 19.56 -12.93
N GLU A 149 7.00 18.89 -13.16
CA GLU A 149 5.76 19.08 -12.41
C GLU A 149 5.19 17.73 -11.95
N PRO A 150 5.84 17.06 -10.98
CA PRO A 150 5.36 15.78 -10.48
C PRO A 150 3.96 15.92 -9.87
N PRO A 151 3.10 14.89 -9.97
CA PRO A 151 1.76 14.94 -9.40
C PRO A 151 1.84 15.13 -7.88
N LYS A 152 1.13 16.13 -7.37
CA LYS A 152 0.90 16.27 -5.93
C LYS A 152 -0.07 15.18 -5.50
N LEU A 153 0.45 14.17 -4.82
CA LEU A 153 -0.36 13.07 -4.28
C LEU A 153 -0.92 13.49 -2.91
N ALA A 154 -2.21 13.27 -2.69
CA ALA A 154 -2.74 13.27 -1.34
C ALA A 154 -2.14 12.08 -0.55
N PRO A 155 -2.03 12.15 0.78
CA PRO A 155 -1.49 11.05 1.58
C PRO A 155 -2.18 9.70 1.33
N ALA A 156 -3.50 9.72 1.14
CA ALA A 156 -4.30 8.54 0.79
C ALA A 156 -3.81 7.87 -0.51
N ASP A 157 -3.67 8.65 -1.59
CA ASP A 157 -3.18 8.16 -2.87
C ASP A 157 -1.72 7.70 -2.77
N ALA A 158 -0.89 8.45 -2.04
CA ALA A 158 0.50 8.12 -1.82
C ALA A 158 0.68 6.77 -1.10
N ALA A 159 -0.19 6.44 -0.12
CA ALA A 159 -0.17 5.15 0.56
C ALA A 159 -0.46 3.98 -0.41
N LEU A 160 -1.45 4.13 -1.29
CA LEU A 160 -1.77 3.12 -2.31
C LEU A 160 -0.62 2.95 -3.32
N TRP A 161 -0.03 4.05 -3.80
CA TRP A 161 1.11 4.00 -4.72
C TRP A 161 2.38 3.46 -4.06
N LEU A 162 2.59 3.70 -2.77
CA LEU A 162 3.68 3.10 -2.00
C LEU A 162 3.54 1.58 -1.93
N LEU A 163 2.35 1.07 -1.58
CA LEU A 163 2.07 -0.37 -1.56
C LEU A 163 2.24 -1.00 -2.95
N HIS A 164 1.78 -0.29 -3.98
CA HIS A 164 1.95 -0.68 -5.37
C HIS A 164 3.43 -0.80 -5.74
N ALA A 165 4.24 0.22 -5.47
CA ALA A 165 5.67 0.23 -5.77
C ALA A 165 6.41 -0.92 -5.07
N GLN A 166 6.10 -1.21 -3.81
CA GLN A 166 6.69 -2.35 -3.09
C GLN A 166 6.38 -3.71 -3.75
N CYS A 167 5.32 -3.80 -4.56
CA CYS A 167 4.89 -5.03 -5.21
C CYS A 167 5.28 -5.14 -6.69
N TRP A 168 5.26 -4.02 -7.41
CA TRP A 168 5.27 -3.97 -8.88
C TRP A 168 6.41 -3.15 -9.47
N ASP A 169 7.32 -2.62 -8.64
CA ASP A 169 8.40 -1.78 -9.16
C ASP A 169 9.30 -2.55 -10.16
N THR A 170 9.80 -1.80 -11.12
CA THR A 170 10.63 -2.28 -12.21
C THR A 170 12.04 -2.62 -11.73
N ALA A 171 12.61 -3.69 -12.31
CA ALA A 171 14.04 -3.91 -12.24
C ALA A 171 14.75 -2.78 -13.01
N ALA A 172 15.36 -1.85 -12.28
CA ALA A 172 16.07 -0.73 -12.85
C ALA A 172 17.24 -0.32 -11.96
N ILE A 173 18.12 0.53 -12.52
CA ILE A 173 19.16 1.19 -11.72
C ILE A 173 18.46 2.24 -10.85
N LYS A 174 18.52 2.05 -9.53
CA LYS A 174 17.90 2.95 -8.56
C LYS A 174 18.94 3.88 -7.93
N THR A 175 18.46 4.97 -7.34
CA THR A 175 19.32 5.89 -6.59
C THR A 175 19.89 5.17 -5.38
N GLY A 176 21.21 5.29 -5.17
CA GLY A 176 21.89 4.62 -4.06
C GLY A 176 21.57 5.27 -2.71
N ALA A 177 21.14 4.45 -1.75
CA ALA A 177 20.89 4.87 -0.38
C ALA A 177 22.19 4.90 0.44
N VAL A 178 22.33 5.85 1.35
CA VAL A 178 23.43 5.85 2.32
C VAL A 178 23.32 4.60 3.20
N GLY A 179 24.42 3.86 3.33
CA GLY A 179 24.47 2.63 4.12
C GLY A 179 24.13 1.35 3.35
N ASP A 180 23.70 1.44 2.09
CA ASP A 180 23.51 0.25 1.24
C ASP A 180 24.87 -0.27 0.73
N PRO A 181 25.29 -1.51 1.09
CA PRO A 181 26.58 -2.08 0.70
C PRO A 181 26.70 -2.33 -0.81
N MET A 182 25.58 -2.36 -1.54
CA MET A 182 25.54 -2.60 -2.98
C MET A 182 25.71 -1.31 -3.81
N VAL A 183 25.76 -0.14 -3.16
CA VAL A 183 25.90 1.15 -3.85
C VAL A 183 27.27 1.29 -4.48
N LYS A 184 27.27 1.62 -5.77
CA LYS A 184 28.47 2.02 -6.52
C LYS A 184 28.18 3.33 -7.24
N SER A 185 29.03 4.32 -7.02
CA SER A 185 28.92 5.66 -7.65
C SER A 185 27.53 6.31 -7.48
N GLY A 186 26.92 6.17 -6.29
CA GLY A 186 25.62 6.76 -5.97
C GLY A 186 24.41 6.06 -6.60
N LYS A 187 24.59 4.85 -7.15
CA LYS A 187 23.53 4.04 -7.75
C LYS A 187 23.57 2.61 -7.20
N THR A 188 22.40 2.00 -7.07
CA THR A 188 22.24 0.57 -6.78
C THR A 188 21.77 -0.14 -8.05
N THR A 189 22.45 -1.22 -8.43
CA THR A 189 22.20 -1.98 -9.66
C THR A 189 21.84 -3.42 -9.33
N GLY A 190 20.99 -4.05 -10.17
CA GLY A 190 20.63 -5.46 -10.01
C GLY A 190 19.44 -5.70 -9.08
N ASN A 191 18.64 -4.67 -8.80
CA ASN A 191 17.41 -4.83 -8.04
C ASN A 191 16.44 -5.72 -8.85
N PRO A 192 15.88 -6.78 -8.24
CA PRO A 192 14.90 -7.62 -8.91
C PRO A 192 13.61 -6.83 -9.15
N THR A 193 12.82 -7.29 -10.11
CA THR A 193 11.43 -6.83 -10.26
C THR A 193 10.65 -7.14 -9.00
N GLY A 194 9.71 -6.26 -8.63
CA GLY A 194 8.83 -6.45 -7.50
C GLY A 194 8.16 -7.84 -7.47
N PRO A 195 7.83 -8.38 -6.28
CA PRO A 195 7.38 -9.77 -6.14
C PRO A 195 6.15 -10.14 -6.98
N LEU A 196 5.21 -9.19 -7.17
CA LEU A 196 4.02 -9.45 -7.98
C LEU A 196 4.30 -9.28 -9.48
N GLY A 197 5.30 -8.49 -9.87
CA GLY A 197 5.68 -8.29 -11.27
C GLY A 197 6.22 -9.55 -11.96
N GLN A 198 6.51 -10.61 -11.20
CA GLN A 198 6.95 -11.91 -11.71
C GLN A 198 5.79 -12.94 -11.79
N LEU A 199 4.59 -12.56 -11.33
CA LEU A 199 3.42 -13.42 -11.24
C LEU A 199 2.34 -12.96 -12.23
N GLY A 200 1.66 -13.92 -12.87
CA GLY A 200 0.44 -13.65 -13.64
C GLY A 200 -0.75 -13.47 -12.71
N VAL A 201 -0.80 -12.34 -11.99
CA VAL A 201 -1.93 -12.01 -11.10
C VAL A 201 -3.04 -11.38 -11.93
N CYS A 202 -4.16 -12.09 -12.05
CA CYS A 202 -5.38 -11.63 -12.72
C CYS A 202 -6.23 -10.77 -11.78
#